data_AF-A0A9P4XI89-F1
#
_entry.id   AF-A0A9P4XI89-F1
#
_cell.length_a   1.000
_cell.length_b   1.000
_cell.length_c   1.000
_cell.angle_alpha   90.00
_cell.angle_beta   90.00
_cell.angle_gamma   90.00
#
_symmetry.space_group_name_H-M   'P 1'
#
loop_
_entity.id
_entity.type
_entity.pdbx_description
1 polymer ?
#
loop_
_entity_poly.entity_id
_entity_poly.type
_entity_poly.pdbx_seq_one_letter_code
_entity_poly.pdbx_strand_id
1 'polypeptide(L)'
;MFGPFRATNPLSGGLLWKIPWRLSKFQKRRHRLRLRAVDSVVATLDAALAKKGQTLEAIERWKAEMPVEEEMLPRDKYTMFDRKEKKYRKGIHSMAVALSFSMLNFRGTIADAGGFARIAKVDESFAESQPSWILNAG
;
A
#
# COMPACT_ATOMS: atom_id res chain seq x y z
N MET A 1 30.27 21.81 -39.79
CA MET A 1 30.82 22.40 -38.56
C MET A 1 29.73 22.40 -37.51
N PHE A 2 29.83 21.56 -36.47
CA PHE A 2 28.83 21.49 -35.39
C PHE A 2 28.97 22.74 -34.51
N GLY A 3 27.94 23.57 -34.47
CA GLY A 3 27.86 24.74 -33.59
C GLY A 3 27.84 24.37 -32.09
N PRO A 4 27.75 25.36 -31.19
CA PRO A 4 27.95 25.23 -29.72
C PRO A 4 26.98 24.28 -28.99
N PHE A 5 26.05 23.64 -29.71
CA PHE A 5 25.20 22.57 -29.20
C PHE A 5 25.45 21.30 -30.01
N ARG A 6 26.34 20.45 -29.51
CA ARG A 6 26.40 19.06 -29.96
C ARG A 6 25.15 18.37 -29.41
N ALA A 7 24.17 18.12 -30.26
CA ALA A 7 22.99 17.32 -29.92
C ALA A 7 23.40 15.86 -29.72
N THR A 8 24.12 15.56 -28.64
CA THR A 8 24.46 14.20 -28.23
C THR A 8 23.32 13.68 -27.37
N ASN A 9 22.81 12.49 -27.67
CA ASN A 9 21.79 11.77 -26.91
C ASN A 9 21.92 11.83 -25.35
N PRO A 10 23.13 11.83 -24.74
CA PRO A 10 23.28 12.05 -23.29
C PRO A 10 22.86 13.45 -22.78
N LEU A 11 22.95 14.51 -23.59
CA LEU A 11 22.52 15.88 -23.24
C LEU A 11 20.99 16.05 -23.29
N SER A 12 20.29 15.24 -24.09
CA SER A 12 18.81 15.18 -24.15
C SER A 12 18.17 14.31 -23.06
N GLY A 13 18.98 13.72 -22.16
CA GLY A 13 18.55 12.92 -21.01
C GLY A 13 19.35 13.25 -19.75
N GLY A 14 19.61 14.53 -19.50
CA GLY A 14 20.65 15.00 -18.57
C GLY A 14 20.43 14.71 -17.07
N LEU A 15 19.22 14.32 -16.65
CA LEU A 15 18.96 13.99 -15.24
C LEU A 15 19.10 12.49 -14.98
N LEU A 16 20.20 12.11 -14.31
CA LEU A 16 20.50 10.72 -13.98
C LEU A 16 19.68 10.24 -12.78
N TRP A 17 18.52 9.63 -13.04
CA TRP A 17 17.75 8.90 -12.04
C TRP A 17 18.29 7.49 -11.85
N LYS A 18 19.33 7.35 -11.00
CA LYS A 18 20.01 6.07 -10.78
C LYS A 18 19.17 5.11 -9.92
N ILE A 19 18.26 4.40 -10.58
CA ILE A 19 17.47 3.31 -9.99
C ILE A 19 17.93 2.00 -10.63
N PRO A 20 18.46 1.02 -9.86
CA PRO A 20 18.88 -0.26 -10.42
C PRO A 20 17.69 -1.02 -11.00
N TRP A 21 17.87 -1.86 -12.00
CA TRP A 21 16.76 -2.65 -12.59
C TRP A 21 16.32 -3.84 -11.72
N ARG A 22 17.06 -4.17 -10.66
CA ARG A 22 16.82 -5.31 -9.75
C ARG A 22 16.90 -4.89 -8.28
N LEU A 23 16.10 -5.55 -7.43
CA LEU A 23 16.19 -5.42 -5.97
C LEU A 23 17.44 -6.10 -5.42
N SER A 24 18.05 -5.49 -4.41
CA SER A 24 19.08 -6.12 -3.59
C SER A 24 18.49 -7.18 -2.65
N LYS A 25 19.33 -8.12 -2.17
CA LYS A 25 18.91 -9.18 -1.23
C LYS A 25 18.26 -8.61 0.04
N PHE A 26 18.76 -7.48 0.53
CA PHE A 26 18.26 -6.82 1.73
C PHE A 26 16.91 -6.14 1.49
N GLN A 27 16.71 -5.55 0.32
CA GLN A 27 15.41 -4.99 -0.08
C GLN A 27 14.36 -6.09 -0.20
N LYS A 28 14.71 -7.25 -0.78
CA LYS A 28 13.82 -8.41 -0.83
C LYS A 28 13.41 -8.91 0.56
N ARG A 29 14.36 -8.97 1.51
CA ARG A 29 14.06 -9.32 2.91
C ARG A 29 13.07 -8.33 3.54
N ARG A 30 13.35 -7.02 3.43
CA ARG A 30 12.45 -5.98 3.96
C ARG A 30 11.08 -6.01 3.32
N HIS A 31 11.00 -6.34 2.03
CA HIS A 31 9.73 -6.49 1.34
C HIS A 31 8.91 -7.67 1.89
N ARG A 32 9.51 -8.84 2.08
CA ARG A 32 8.84 -9.99 2.71
C ARG A 32 8.35 -9.68 4.13
N LEU A 33 9.15 -8.98 4.92
CA LEU A 33 8.73 -8.55 6.26
C LEU A 33 7.53 -7.61 6.23
N ARG A 34 7.46 -6.70 5.25
CA ARG A 34 6.30 -5.82 5.08
C ARG A 34 5.04 -6.58 4.68
N LEU A 35 5.15 -7.56 3.79
CA LEU A 35 4.01 -8.41 3.41
C LEU A 35 3.48 -9.17 4.63
N ARG A 36 4.36 -9.85 5.38
CA ARG A 36 3.98 -10.56 6.62
C ARG A 36 3.39 -9.64 7.68
N ALA A 37 3.89 -8.42 7.80
CA ALA A 37 3.36 -7.45 8.74
C ALA A 37 1.91 -7.09 8.38
N VAL A 38 1.60 -6.89 7.09
CA VAL A 38 0.22 -6.66 6.63
C VAL A 38 -0.65 -7.87 6.96
N ASP A 39 -0.18 -9.09 6.68
CA ASP A 39 -0.92 -10.32 7.00
C ASP A 39 -1.23 -10.42 8.51
N SER A 40 -0.25 -10.09 9.36
CA SER A 40 -0.45 -10.07 10.82
C SER A 40 -1.49 -9.03 11.27
N VAL A 41 -1.51 -7.85 10.65
CA VAL A 41 -2.51 -6.81 10.97
C VAL A 41 -3.90 -7.29 10.62
N VAL A 42 -4.10 -7.86 9.43
CA VAL A 42 -5.40 -8.39 9.00
C VAL A 42 -5.87 -9.51 9.95
N ALA A 43 -4.98 -10.43 10.33
CA ALA A 43 -5.30 -11.49 11.27
C ALA A 43 -5.71 -10.96 12.66
N THR A 44 -5.01 -9.94 13.18
CA THR A 44 -5.36 -9.33 14.47
C THR A 44 -6.71 -8.61 14.45
N LEU A 45 -7.01 -7.90 13.36
CA LEU A 45 -8.29 -7.21 13.20
C LEU A 45 -9.45 -8.20 13.12
N ASP A 46 -9.29 -9.27 12.36
CA ASP A 46 -10.27 -10.33 12.23
C ASP A 46 -10.56 -11.01 13.57
N ALA A 47 -9.53 -11.36 14.33
CA ALA A 47 -9.69 -11.97 15.66
C ALA A 47 -10.35 -11.01 16.67
N ALA A 48 -10.08 -9.71 16.59
CA ALA A 48 -10.71 -8.71 17.45
C ALA A 48 -12.19 -8.49 17.11
N LEU A 49 -12.53 -8.50 15.82
CA LEU A 49 -13.89 -8.34 15.32
C LEU A 49 -14.77 -9.55 15.60
N ALA A 50 -14.23 -10.76 15.42
CA ALA A 50 -14.90 -12.01 15.76
C ALA A 50 -15.33 -12.06 17.23
N LYS A 51 -14.48 -11.58 18.16
CA LYS A 51 -14.81 -11.48 19.59
C LYS A 51 -15.95 -10.52 19.89
N LYS A 52 -16.12 -9.48 19.08
CA LYS A 52 -17.21 -8.49 19.20
C LYS A 52 -18.47 -8.89 18.44
N GLY A 53 -18.43 -9.98 17.65
CA GLY A 53 -19.53 -10.40 16.79
C GLY A 53 -19.81 -9.45 15.63
N GLN A 54 -18.82 -8.64 15.22
CA GLN A 54 -18.94 -7.71 14.10
C GLN A 54 -18.08 -8.18 12.92
N THR A 55 -18.50 -7.91 11.69
CA THR A 55 -17.73 -8.20 10.48
C THR A 55 -17.52 -6.93 9.66
N LEU A 56 -16.44 -6.90 8.88
CA LEU A 56 -16.12 -5.80 7.95
C LEU A 56 -15.97 -6.37 6.54
N GLU A 57 -16.76 -5.85 5.60
CA GLU A 57 -16.73 -6.23 4.18
C GLU A 57 -15.32 -6.11 3.59
N ALA A 58 -14.56 -5.09 4.00
CA ALA A 58 -13.19 -4.88 3.52
C ALA A 58 -12.25 -6.04 3.87
N ILE A 59 -12.41 -6.66 5.05
CA ILE A 59 -11.58 -7.80 5.49
C ILE A 59 -12.00 -9.07 4.75
N GLU A 60 -13.30 -9.27 4.55
CA GLU A 60 -13.83 -10.40 3.78
C GLU A 60 -13.36 -10.35 2.33
N ARG A 61 -13.47 -9.19 1.67
CA ARG A 61 -12.95 -8.98 0.32
C ARG A 61 -11.44 -9.21 0.26
N TRP A 62 -10.70 -8.68 1.24
CA TRP A 62 -9.25 -8.88 1.30
C TRP A 62 -8.88 -10.36 1.36
N LYS A 63 -9.54 -11.14 2.22
CA LYS A 63 -9.29 -12.58 2.34
C LYS A 63 -9.66 -13.37 1.07
N ALA A 64 -10.66 -12.91 0.31
CA ALA A 64 -11.08 -13.58 -0.91
C ALA A 64 -10.13 -13.30 -2.09
N GLU A 65 -9.63 -12.06 -2.21
CA GLU A 65 -8.86 -11.61 -3.38
C GLU A 65 -7.35 -11.69 -3.18
N MET A 66 -6.86 -11.49 -1.95
CA MET A 66 -5.43 -11.30 -1.68
C MET A 66 -4.76 -12.57 -1.12
N PRO A 67 -3.65 -13.04 -1.73
CA PRO A 67 -2.88 -14.17 -1.22
C PRO A 67 -1.97 -13.79 -0.05
N VAL A 68 -1.63 -14.77 0.80
CA VAL A 68 -0.68 -14.60 1.92
C VAL A 68 0.77 -14.59 1.40
N GLU A 69 1.71 -13.96 2.14
CA GLU A 69 3.13 -13.94 1.73
C GLU A 69 3.69 -15.33 1.42
N GLU A 70 3.29 -16.37 2.14
CA GLU A 70 3.83 -17.73 1.96
C GLU A 70 3.37 -18.36 0.64
N GLU A 71 2.11 -18.11 0.26
CA GLU A 71 1.48 -18.63 -0.95
C GLU A 71 1.95 -17.90 -2.22
N MET A 72 2.44 -16.67 -2.06
CA MET A 72 2.90 -15.85 -3.18
C MET A 72 4.18 -16.41 -3.83
N LEU A 73 4.19 -16.44 -5.17
CA LEU A 73 5.36 -16.78 -5.96
C LEU A 73 6.46 -15.70 -5.81
N PRO A 74 7.75 -16.07 -5.81
CA PRO A 74 8.85 -15.09 -5.81
C PRO A 74 8.78 -14.07 -6.95
N ARG A 75 8.17 -14.47 -8.07
CA ARG A 75 7.97 -13.59 -9.22
C ARG A 75 7.04 -12.43 -8.87
N ASP A 76 5.91 -12.71 -8.25
CA ASP A 76 4.91 -11.69 -7.88
C ASP A 76 5.34 -10.89 -6.65
N LYS A 77 6.19 -11.47 -5.79
CA LYS A 77 6.81 -10.75 -4.65
C LYS A 77 7.74 -9.62 -5.06
N TYR A 78 8.43 -9.69 -6.20
CA TYR A 78 9.47 -8.71 -6.53
C TYR A 78 9.25 -8.01 -7.85
N THR A 79 8.32 -8.50 -8.66
CA THR A 79 7.99 -7.93 -9.96
C THR A 79 6.50 -7.73 -10.09
N MET A 80 6.12 -6.67 -10.79
CA MET A 80 4.76 -6.29 -11.09
C MET A 80 4.53 -6.36 -12.59
N PHE A 81 3.27 -6.41 -13.01
CA PHE A 81 2.90 -6.34 -14.42
C PHE A 81 3.04 -4.89 -14.93
N ASP A 82 3.74 -4.70 -16.05
CA ASP A 82 3.76 -3.42 -16.77
C ASP A 82 3.55 -3.70 -18.26
N ARG A 83 2.44 -3.19 -18.83
CA ARG A 83 2.06 -3.39 -20.23
C ARG A 83 3.12 -2.89 -21.22
N LYS A 84 3.92 -1.89 -20.84
CA LYS A 84 4.88 -1.22 -21.74
C LYS A 84 6.25 -1.91 -21.76
N GLU A 85 6.52 -2.81 -20.82
CA GLU A 85 7.78 -3.55 -20.75
C GLU A 85 7.78 -4.75 -21.72
N LYS A 86 8.93 -5.05 -22.33
CA LYS A 86 9.05 -6.14 -23.33
C LYS A 86 8.60 -7.51 -22.83
N LYS A 87 8.83 -7.79 -21.54
CA LYS A 87 8.44 -9.04 -20.86
C LYS A 87 7.24 -8.86 -19.94
N TYR A 88 6.54 -7.75 -20.09
CA TYR A 88 5.40 -7.34 -19.27
C TYR A 88 5.67 -7.32 -17.76
N ARG A 89 6.93 -7.12 -17.36
CA ARG A 89 7.36 -7.20 -15.96
C ARG A 89 8.32 -6.09 -15.62
N LYS A 90 8.08 -5.50 -14.45
CA LYS A 90 8.89 -4.41 -13.89
C LYS A 90 9.18 -4.69 -12.42
N GLY A 91 10.33 -4.26 -11.91
CA GLY A 91 10.65 -4.39 -10.49
C GLY A 91 9.79 -3.44 -9.64
N ILE A 92 9.24 -3.92 -8.53
CA ILE A 92 8.32 -3.12 -7.67
C ILE A 92 9.00 -1.83 -7.17
N HIS A 93 10.31 -1.86 -6.92
CA HIS A 93 11.09 -0.72 -6.43
C HIS A 93 11.32 0.41 -7.44
N SER A 94 10.96 0.19 -8.71
CA SER A 94 11.13 1.19 -9.78
C SER A 94 9.94 2.15 -9.88
N MET A 95 8.83 1.87 -9.18
CA MET A 95 7.77 2.84 -9.03
C MET A 95 8.21 3.90 -8.01
N ALA A 96 8.17 5.17 -8.41
CA ALA A 96 8.36 6.32 -7.52
C ALA A 96 7.40 6.29 -6.29
N VAL A 97 6.29 5.55 -6.42
CA VAL A 97 5.27 5.36 -5.39
C VAL A 97 5.48 4.10 -4.52
N ALA A 98 6.39 3.18 -4.83
CA ALA A 98 6.47 1.88 -4.13
C ALA A 98 7.02 1.92 -2.69
N LEU A 99 7.54 3.07 -2.24
CA LEU A 99 7.78 3.32 -0.81
C LEU A 99 6.50 3.76 -0.07
N SER A 100 5.45 4.13 -0.80
CA SER A 100 4.15 4.62 -0.32
C SER A 100 2.94 3.81 -0.83
N PHE A 101 3.12 2.65 -1.48
CA PHE A 101 1.97 1.90 -2.02
C PHE A 101 1.13 1.21 -0.93
N SER A 102 1.62 1.04 0.31
CA SER A 102 0.73 0.75 1.45
C SER A 102 -0.08 1.98 1.91
N MET A 103 0.27 3.18 1.44
CA MET A 103 -0.38 4.46 1.76
C MET A 103 -1.35 4.91 0.66
N LEU A 104 -1.20 4.39 -0.57
CA LEU A 104 -1.95 4.84 -1.76
C LEU A 104 -3.16 3.95 -2.13
N ASN A 105 -3.37 2.83 -1.45
CA ASN A 105 -4.66 2.13 -1.47
C ASN A 105 -5.69 2.69 -0.46
N PHE A 106 -5.38 3.82 0.22
CA PHE A 106 -6.32 4.53 1.10
C PHE A 106 -6.76 5.90 0.54
N ARG A 107 -6.47 6.18 -0.73
CA ARG A 107 -6.89 7.43 -1.39
C ARG A 107 -7.95 7.18 -2.46
N GLY A 108 -9.02 6.50 -2.05
CA GLY A 108 -10.32 6.61 -2.70
C GLY A 108 -10.93 7.97 -2.37
N THR A 109 -10.58 8.98 -3.18
CA THR A 109 -11.49 10.02 -3.70
C THR A 109 -12.70 10.42 -2.83
N ILE A 110 -12.49 11.37 -1.89
CA ILE A 110 -13.53 12.30 -1.38
C ILE A 110 -13.58 13.54 -2.28
N ALA A 111 -13.52 13.35 -3.59
CA ALA A 111 -13.49 14.45 -4.56
C ALA A 111 -14.18 14.01 -5.85
N ASP A 112 -15.41 13.54 -5.73
CA ASP A 112 -16.41 13.64 -6.78
C ASP A 112 -17.74 13.97 -6.09
N ALA A 113 -18.09 15.25 -6.15
CA ALA A 113 -19.38 15.75 -5.72
C ALA A 113 -20.43 15.31 -6.75
N GLY A 114 -21.38 14.48 -6.33
CA GLY A 114 -22.47 14.07 -7.21
C GLY A 114 -23.30 12.90 -6.71
N GLY A 115 -23.94 13.05 -5.54
CA GLY A 115 -25.15 12.31 -5.21
C GLY A 115 -24.97 10.92 -4.61
N PHE A 116 -24.84 10.85 -3.30
CA PHE A 116 -25.61 9.89 -2.52
C PHE A 116 -25.85 10.43 -1.12
N ALA A 117 -27.00 11.10 -0.95
CA ALA A 117 -27.47 11.55 0.33
C ALA A 117 -27.86 10.36 1.22
N ARG A 118 -27.57 10.53 2.52
CA ARG A 118 -28.07 9.80 3.70
C ARG A 118 -27.24 8.64 4.24
N ILE A 119 -26.28 8.98 5.11
CA ILE A 119 -26.22 8.42 6.48
C ILE A 119 -25.92 9.59 7.43
N ALA A 120 -26.98 10.27 7.88
CA ALA A 120 -26.91 11.27 8.93
C ALA A 120 -27.44 10.65 10.23
N LYS A 121 -26.52 10.21 11.08
CA LYS A 121 -26.53 10.27 12.56
C LYS A 121 -25.36 9.41 13.05
N VAL A 122 -24.21 10.04 13.20
CA VAL A 122 -23.25 9.61 14.21
C VAL A 122 -23.90 10.07 15.52
N ASP A 123 -24.47 9.15 16.28
CA ASP A 123 -24.98 9.47 17.60
C ASP A 123 -23.81 9.96 18.46
N GLU A 124 -23.89 11.21 18.90
CA GLU A 124 -22.95 11.89 19.81
C GLU A 124 -22.95 11.30 21.25
N SER A 125 -23.48 10.09 21.44
CA SER A 125 -23.66 9.47 22.76
C SER A 125 -22.47 8.61 23.23
N PHE A 126 -21.41 8.44 22.43
CA PHE A 126 -20.25 7.62 22.80
C PHE A 126 -19.16 8.39 23.58
N ALA A 127 -19.27 9.72 23.70
CA ALA A 127 -18.25 10.55 24.35
C ALA A 127 -18.39 10.66 25.88
N GLU A 128 -19.48 10.18 26.50
CA GLU A 128 -19.76 10.40 27.93
C GLU A 128 -19.59 9.16 28.84
N SER A 129 -19.05 8.06 28.34
CA SER A 129 -18.81 6.84 29.14
C SER A 129 -17.32 6.52 29.29
N GLN A 130 -16.56 7.44 29.88
CA GLN A 130 -15.26 7.10 30.49
C GLN A 130 -15.44 7.06 32.01
N PRO A 131 -15.37 5.89 32.66
CA PRO A 131 -15.46 5.82 34.11
C PRO A 131 -14.17 6.38 34.75
N SER A 132 -14.33 7.34 35.65
CA SER A 132 -13.30 8.21 36.24
C SER A 132 -12.26 7.53 37.16
N TRP A 133 -12.21 6.20 37.22
CA TRP A 133 -11.32 5.46 38.13
C TRP A 133 -9.95 5.10 37.54
N ILE A 134 -9.68 5.42 36.26
CA ILE A 134 -8.39 5.11 35.60
C ILE A 134 -7.30 6.17 35.88
N LEU A 135 -7.60 7.27 36.57
CA LEU A 135 -6.64 8.35 36.85
C LEU A 135 -6.14 8.45 38.31
N ASN A 136 -6.42 7.49 39.19
CA ASN A 136 -5.86 7.47 40.54
C ASN A 136 -5.43 6.05 40.97
N ALA A 137 -4.28 5.60 40.48
CA ALA A 137 -3.46 4.54 41.09
C ALA A 137 -2.07 4.52 40.43
N GLY A 138 -1.07 5.07 41.11
CA GLY A 138 0.33 5.03 40.70
C GLY A 138 1.03 6.37 40.90
#